data_AF-A0A352RUQ5-F1
#
_entry.id   AF-A0A352RUQ5-F1
#
_cell.length_a   1.000
_cell.length_b   1.000
_cell.length_c   1.000
_cell.angle_alpha   90.00
_cell.angle_beta   90.00
_cell.angle_gamma   90.00
#
_symmetry.space_group_name_H-M   'P 1'
#
loop_
_entity.id
_entity.type
_entity.pdbx_description
1 polymer ?
#
loop_
_entity_poly.entity_id
_entity_poly.type
_entity_poly.pdbx_seq_one_letter_code
_entity_poly.pdbx_strand_id
1 'polypeptide(L)' 'MKNAELVRRKDAATPRGVGVMCNFYADRAENSEIWDVEGKRYIDFAAGIAV' A
#
# COMPACT_ATOMS: atom_id res chain seq x y z
N MET A 1 -7.06 -5.71 -10.29
CA MET A 1 -6.15 -6.65 -9.59
C MET A 1 -6.42 -6.51 -8.10
N LYS A 2 -6.45 -7.59 -7.31
CA LYS A 2 -6.70 -7.50 -5.86
C LYS A 2 -5.42 -7.25 -5.07
N ASN A 3 -5.52 -6.64 -3.90
CA ASN A 3 -4.39 -6.38 -3.00
C ASN A 3 -3.58 -7.67 -2.72
N ALA A 4 -4.28 -8.79 -2.48
CA ALA A 4 -3.64 -10.09 -2.23
C ALA A 4 -2.81 -10.61 -3.42
N GLU A 5 -3.19 -10.30 -4.65
CA GLU A 5 -2.43 -10.69 -5.85
C GLU A 5 -1.17 -9.84 -6.00
N LEU A 6 -1.27 -8.54 -5.70
CA LEU A 6 -0.12 -7.63 -5.69
C LEU A 6 0.90 -8.02 -4.61
N VAL A 7 0.46 -8.46 -3.42
CA VAL A 7 1.36 -9.03 -2.40
C VAL A 7 2.16 -10.21 -2.96
N ARG A 8 1.51 -11.18 -3.60
CA ARG A 8 2.20 -12.33 -4.18
C ARG A 8 3.21 -11.92 -5.25
N ARG A 9 2.85 -10.96 -6.11
CA ARG A 9 3.76 -10.41 -7.13
C ARG A 9 4.97 -9.73 -6.50
N LYS A 10 4.75 -8.91 -5.46
CA LYS A 10 5.82 -8.25 -4.70
C LYS A 10 6.76 -9.28 -4.08
N ASP A 11 6.23 -10.31 -3.42
CA ASP A 11 7.04 -11.35 -2.77
C ASP A 11 7.89 -12.15 -3.77
N ALA A 12 7.39 -12.37 -4.98
CA ALA A 12 8.15 -13.04 -6.04
C ALA A 12 9.22 -12.14 -6.70
N ALA A 13 8.99 -10.82 -6.73
CA ALA A 13 9.81 -9.89 -7.51
C ALA A 13 10.78 -9.04 -6.67
N THR A 14 10.60 -8.96 -5.35
CA THR A 14 11.38 -8.08 -4.46
C THR A 14 12.07 -8.86 -3.35
N PRO A 15 13.29 -8.46 -2.94
CA PRO A 15 13.97 -9.11 -1.83
C PRO A 15 13.26 -8.83 -0.51
N ARG A 16 13.28 -9.81 0.40
CA ARG A 16 12.68 -9.70 1.74
C ARG A 16 13.24 -8.56 2.60
N GLY A 17 14.41 -8.03 2.26
CA GLY A 17 15.03 -6.91 2.97
C GLY A 17 14.27 -5.58 2.83
N VAL A 18 13.36 -5.47 1.86
CA VAL A 18 12.48 -4.30 1.71
C VAL A 18 11.15 -4.60 2.40
N GLY A 19 11.07 -4.22 3.69
CA GLY A 19 9.85 -4.39 4.49
C GLY A 19 8.74 -3.45 4.02
N VAL A 20 7.52 -3.99 3.89
CA VAL A 20 6.32 -3.21 3.57
C VAL A 20 5.31 -3.43 4.70
N MET A 21 4.93 -2.34 5.38
CA MET A 21 4.05 -2.39 6.55
C MET A 21 2.60 -2.72 6.18
N CYS A 22 2.11 -2.15 5.07
CA CYS A 22 0.73 -2.25 4.65
C CYS A 22 0.52 -3.39 3.64
N ASN A 23 -0.55 -4.17 3.82
CA ASN A 23 -0.94 -5.23 2.87
C ASN A 23 -1.89 -4.73 1.77
N PHE A 24 -2.02 -3.41 1.63
CA PHE A 24 -2.77 -2.76 0.56
C PHE A 24 -1.83 -1.95 -0.33
N TYR A 25 -2.24 -1.74 -1.58
CA TYR A 25 -1.50 -0.98 -2.57
C TYR A 25 -2.29 0.27 -2.90
N ALA A 26 -1.67 1.44 -2.72
CA ALA A 26 -2.29 2.73 -3.02
C ALA A 26 -2.50 2.89 -4.54
N ASP A 27 -3.68 3.38 -4.92
CA ASP A 27 -4.05 3.71 -6.29
C ASP A 27 -4.10 5.23 -6.50
N ARG A 28 -4.65 5.97 -5.53
CA ARG A 28 -4.63 7.44 -5.49
C ARG A 28 -4.55 7.98 -4.07
N ALA A 29 -4.06 9.21 -3.92
CA ALA A 29 -4.03 9.92 -2.67
C ALA A 29 -4.34 11.41 -2.88
N GLU A 30 -4.99 12.04 -1.90
CA GLU A 30 -5.33 13.46 -1.91
C GLU A 30 -5.35 14.00 -0.47
N ASN A 31 -4.53 15.02 -0.19
CA ASN A 31 -4.35 15.57 1.17
C ASN A 31 -4.06 14.44 2.19
N SER A 32 -4.93 14.24 3.19
CA SER A 32 -4.79 13.20 4.21
C SER A 32 -5.58 11.93 3.86
N GLU A 33 -5.92 11.70 2.59
CA GLU A 33 -6.72 10.54 2.17
C GLU A 33 -5.96 9.67 1.18
N ILE A 34 -6.04 8.36 1.36
CA ILE A 34 -5.50 7.35 0.44
C ILE A 34 -6.61 6.39 0.05
N TRP A 35 -6.67 6.01 -1.22
CA TRP A 35 -7.50 4.92 -1.73
C TRP A 35 -6.62 3.80 -2.26
N ASP A 36 -6.91 2.57 -1.84
CA ASP A 36 -6.25 1.40 -2.41
C ASP A 36 -6.86 0.97 -3.74
N VAL A 37 -6.21 0.02 -4.42
CA VAL A 37 -6.65 -0.55 -5.71
C VAL A 37 -7.99 -1.29 -5.63
N GLU A 38 -8.54 -1.51 -4.44
CA GLU A 38 -9.87 -2.10 -4.21
C GLU A 38 -10.92 -1.03 -3.85
N GLY A 39 -10.54 0.25 -3.86
CA GLY A 39 -11.40 1.40 -3.61
C GLY A 39 -11.59 1.73 -2.12
N LYS A 40 -10.89 1.05 -1.20
CA LYS A 40 -11.01 1.33 0.23
C LYS A 40 -10.25 2.61 0.58
N ARG A 41 -10.94 3.51 1.30
CA ARG A 41 -10.43 4.80 1.74
C ARG A 41 -9.80 4.71 3.13
N TYR A 42 -8.65 5.36 3.30
CA TYR A 42 -7.90 5.49 4.54
C TYR A 42 -7.61 6.96 4.81
N ILE A 43 -7.51 7.33 6.09
CA ILE A 43 -6.97 8.63 6.49
C ILE A 43 -5.48 8.43 6.80
N ASP A 44 -4.61 9.12 6.07
CA ASP A 44 -3.17 9.02 6.21
C ASP A 44 -2.66 9.94 7.33
N PHE A 45 -2.21 9.30 8.41
CA PHE A 45 -1.55 9.95 9.54
C PHE A 45 -0.02 9.73 9.52
N ALA A 46 0.50 8.95 8.57
CA ALA A 46 1.94 8.70 8.41
C ALA A 46 2.61 9.69 7.44
N ALA A 47 1.87 10.23 6.48
CA ALA A 47 2.34 11.26 5.54
C ALA A 47 3.65 10.91 4.79
N GLY A 48 3.87 9.62 4.53
CA GLY A 48 4.96 9.14 3.68
C GLY A 48 6.23 8.67 4.40
N ILE A 49 6.44 8.96 5.69
CA ILE A 49 7.43 8.32 6.59
C ILE A 49 6.81 8.43 7.98
N ALA A 50 6.48 7.29 8.61
CA ALA A 50 5.78 7.26 9.89
C ALA A 50 6.43 8.16 10.96
N VAL A 51 5.60 8.89 11.71
CA VAL A 51 5.96 9.68 12.91
C VAL A 51 5.67 8.92 14.19
#